data_AF-A0A9D6XTE6-F1
#
_entry.id   AF-A0A9D6XTE6-F1
#
_cell.length_a   1.000
_cell.length_b   1.000
_cell.length_c   1.000
_cell.angle_alpha   90.00
_cell.angle_beta   90.00
_cell.angle_gamma   90.00
#
_symmetry.space_group_name_H-M   'P 1'
#
loop_
_entity.id
_entity.type
_entity.pdbx_description
1 polymer ?
#
loop_
_entity_poly.entity_id
_entity_poly.type
_entity_poly.pdbx_seq_one_letter_code
_entity_poly.pdbx_strand_id
1 'polypeptide(L)' 'MADNSDQSSEFGSGRAEAPTESIICVDCGGQAHLLTHPPEDGQWQVGEVVAYRCSDCLDRWDLVLAPEGE' A
#
# COMPACT_ATOMS: atom_id res chain seq x y z
N MET A 1 1.32 -38.46 -10.11
CA MET A 1 0.11 -37.77 -9.61
C MET A 1 0.32 -36.29 -9.88
N ALA A 2 -0.63 -35.64 -10.54
CA ALA A 2 -0.65 -34.19 -10.77
C ALA A 2 -1.71 -33.60 -9.84
N ASP A 3 -1.33 -32.65 -8.99
CA ASP A 3 -2.14 -31.52 -8.53
C ASP A 3 -1.27 -30.62 -7.61
N ASN A 4 -1.69 -29.38 -7.36
CA ASN A 4 -1.06 -28.31 -6.57
C ASN A 4 -0.07 -27.35 -7.29
N SER A 5 -0.33 -27.03 -8.57
CA SER A 5 -0.02 -25.68 -9.10
C SER A 5 -1.26 -24.79 -8.98
N ASP A 6 -1.71 -24.53 -7.76
CA ASP A 6 -2.74 -23.53 -7.47
C ASP A 6 -2.41 -22.84 -6.14
N GLN A 7 -1.35 -22.06 -6.12
CA GLN A 7 -1.05 -21.14 -5.01
C GLN A 7 -0.52 -19.79 -5.52
N SER A 8 -0.52 -19.56 -6.84
CA SER A 8 -0.17 -18.27 -7.44
C SER A 8 -1.34 -17.26 -7.44
N SER A 9 -2.54 -17.71 -7.06
CA SER A 9 -3.80 -16.98 -7.22
C SER A 9 -4.27 -16.26 -5.95
N GLU A 10 -3.69 -16.57 -4.78
CA GLU A 10 -4.19 -16.15 -3.45
C GLU A 10 -3.48 -14.90 -2.90
N PHE A 11 -2.63 -14.25 -3.69
CA PHE A 11 -2.17 -12.90 -3.42
C PHE A 11 -3.12 -11.98 -4.17
N GLY A 12 -4.04 -11.36 -3.43
CA GLY A 12 -5.20 -10.63 -3.97
C GLY A 12 -4.88 -9.91 -5.28
N SER A 13 -5.26 -10.50 -6.41
CA SER A 13 -5.22 -9.83 -7.71
C SER A 13 -6.52 -9.05 -7.83
N GLY A 14 -6.56 -7.90 -7.16
CA GLY A 14 -7.76 -7.09 -7.03
C GLY A 14 -7.45 -5.60 -6.99
N ARG A 15 -8.50 -4.79 -7.07
CA ARG A 15 -8.42 -3.35 -6.88
C ARG A 15 -8.22 -3.05 -5.40
N ALA A 16 -7.29 -2.15 -5.12
CA ALA A 16 -7.03 -1.66 -3.77
C ALA A 16 -7.76 -0.34 -3.51
N GLU A 17 -8.01 -0.06 -2.23
CA GLU A 17 -8.46 1.25 -1.82
C GLU A 17 -7.36 2.29 -2.07
N ALA A 18 -7.75 3.47 -2.54
CA ALA A 18 -6.80 4.54 -2.80
C ALA A 18 -6.14 4.99 -1.48
N PRO A 19 -4.80 5.09 -1.42
CA PRO A 19 -4.08 5.54 -0.24
C PRO A 19 -4.49 6.96 0.12
N THR A 20 -4.54 7.26 1.42
CA THR A 20 -4.74 8.62 1.91
C THR A 20 -3.49 9.46 1.65
N GLU A 21 -3.65 10.77 1.45
CA GLU A 21 -2.53 11.69 1.24
C GLU A 21 -1.62 11.82 2.49
N SER A 22 -2.12 11.45 3.67
CA SER A 22 -1.35 11.44 4.90
C SER A 22 -1.77 10.32 5.86
N ILE A 23 -0.80 9.88 6.67
CA ILE A 23 -0.95 8.87 7.74
C ILE A 23 -0.27 9.36 9.02
N ILE A 24 -0.47 8.63 10.12
CA ILE A 24 0.27 8.83 11.36
C ILE A 24 1.56 8.01 11.32
N CYS A 25 2.69 8.67 11.59
CA CYS A 25 3.99 8.02 11.74
C CYS A 25 3.98 7.12 12.97
N VAL A 26 4.32 5.84 12.82
CA VAL A 26 4.30 4.90 13.94
C VAL A 26 5.49 5.06 14.89
N ASP A 27 6.60 5.68 14.44
CA ASP A 27 7.78 5.92 15.29
C ASP A 27 7.63 7.14 16.19
N CYS A 28 7.16 8.28 15.66
CA CYS A 28 7.05 9.52 16.44
C CYS A 28 5.62 10.01 16.70
N GLY A 29 4.60 9.41 16.08
CA GLY A 29 3.21 9.86 16.16
C GLY A 29 2.89 11.13 15.36
N GLY A 30 3.87 11.69 14.64
CA GLY A 30 3.70 12.87 13.77
C GLY A 30 2.97 12.55 12.45
N GLN A 31 2.76 13.57 11.63
CA GLN A 31 2.12 13.40 10.32
C GLN A 31 3.15 12.96 9.26
N ALA A 32 2.81 11.92 8.50
CA ALA A 32 3.57 11.48 7.34
C ALA A 32 2.77 11.68 6.05
N HIS A 33 3.44 12.16 5.00
CA HIS A 33 2.82 12.52 3.73
C HIS A 33 3.19 11.52 2.65
N LEU A 34 2.21 11.21 1.80
CA LEU A 34 2.38 10.31 0.66
C LEU A 34 3.42 10.89 -0.31
N LEU A 35 4.41 10.07 -0.66
CA LEU A 35 5.43 10.39 -1.68
C LEU A 35 5.15 9.70 -3.01
N THR A 36 4.46 8.55 -3.00
CA THR A 36 4.13 7.81 -4.22
C THR A 36 3.03 8.55 -4.98
N HIS A 37 3.28 8.83 -6.25
CA HIS A 37 2.29 9.42 -7.14
C HIS A 37 1.21 8.41 -7.52
N PRO A 38 -0.02 8.86 -7.80
CA PRO A 38 -1.05 7.97 -8.32
C PRO A 38 -0.63 7.35 -9.66
N PRO A 39 -1.04 6.10 -9.94
CA PRO A 39 -0.77 5.43 -11.20
C PRO A 39 -1.44 6.18 -12.36
N GLU A 40 -0.91 6.02 -13.56
CA GLU A 40 -1.37 6.72 -14.77
C GLU A 40 -2.84 6.46 -15.10
N ASP A 41 -3.32 5.25 -14.83
CA ASP A 41 -4.71 4.84 -15.04
C ASP A 41 -5.62 5.21 -13.86
N GLY A 42 -5.05 5.71 -12.75
CA GLY A 42 -5.77 6.06 -11.52
C GLY A 42 -6.30 4.85 -10.74
N GLN A 43 -5.89 3.63 -11.11
CA GLN A 43 -6.32 2.38 -10.47
C GLN A 43 -5.19 1.81 -9.61
N TRP A 44 -5.44 1.70 -8.31
CA TRP A 44 -4.55 1.04 -7.37
C TRP A 44 -4.81 -0.45 -7.32
N GLN A 45 -3.76 -1.24 -7.22
CA GLN A 45 -3.84 -2.69 -7.11
C GLN A 45 -3.42 -3.16 -5.72
N VAL A 46 -4.04 -4.25 -5.28
CA VAL A 46 -3.69 -4.92 -4.03
C VAL A 46 -2.27 -5.44 -4.11
N GLY A 47 -1.52 -5.27 -3.02
CA GLY A 47 -0.11 -5.63 -2.98
C GLY A 47 0.83 -4.55 -3.52
N GLU A 48 0.31 -3.47 -4.13
CA GLU A 48 1.16 -2.31 -4.44
C GLU A 48 1.68 -1.65 -3.17
N VAL A 49 2.87 -1.05 -3.28
CA VAL A 49 3.55 -0.43 -2.16
C VAL A 49 3.64 1.07 -2.37
N VAL A 50 3.13 1.82 -1.39
CA VAL A 50 3.20 3.28 -1.37
C VAL A 50 4.12 3.76 -0.27
N ALA A 51 4.91 4.79 -0.56
CA ALA A 51 5.87 5.34 0.37
C ALA A 51 5.32 6.62 1.02
N TYR A 52 5.48 6.74 2.33
CA TYR A 52 5.18 7.93 3.11
C TYR A 52 6.43 8.44 3.79
N ARG A 53 6.52 9.76 4.00
CA ARG A 53 7.61 10.37 4.76
C ARG A 53 7.07 11.26 5.86
N CYS A 54 7.56 11.05 7.07
CA CYS A 54 7.22 11.89 8.21
C CYS A 54 7.88 13.27 8.09
N SER A 55 7.12 14.33 8.37
CA SER A 55 7.66 15.71 8.40
C SER A 55 8.47 16.00 9.66
N ASP A 56 8.31 15.20 10.72
CA ASP A 56 8.90 15.45 12.04
C ASP A 56 10.19 14.64 12.25
N CYS A 57 10.10 13.30 12.22
CA CYS A 57 11.27 12.43 12.38
C CYS A 57 12.03 12.13 11.08
N LEU A 58 11.49 12.56 9.93
CA LEU A 58 12.04 12.32 8.58
C LEU A 58 12.13 10.84 8.15
N ASP A 59 11.59 9.93 8.95
CA ASP A 59 11.55 8.51 8.66
C ASP A 59 10.57 8.17 7.53
N ARG A 60 10.77 7.02 6.89
CA ARG A 60 10.02 6.58 5.70
C ARG A 60 9.27 5.29 5.99
N TRP A 61 8.01 5.26 5.60
CA TRP A 61 7.12 4.12 5.76
C TRP A 61 6.67 3.59 4.41
N ASP A 62 6.76 2.28 4.22
CA ASP A 62 6.27 1.60 3.03
C ASP A 62 4.99 0.83 3.40
N LEU A 63 3.85 1.22 2.86
CA LEU A 63 2.55 0.57 3.12
C LEU A 63 2.11 -0.25 1.92
N VAL A 64 1.71 -1.49 2.18
CA VAL A 64 1.13 -2.39 1.18
C VAL A 64 -0.37 -2.11 1.12
N LEU A 65 -0.90 -1.88 -0.09
CA LEU A 65 -2.32 -1.61 -0.28
C LEU A 65 -3.16 -2.87 -0.11
N ALA A 66 -4.21 -2.74 0.71
CA ALA A 66 -5.20 -3.77 1.01
C ALA A 66 -6.34 -3.75 -0.04
N PRO A 67 -7.10 -4.86 -0.19
CA PRO A 67 -8.29 -4.89 -1.03
C PRO A 67 -9.33 -3.85 -0.61
N GLU A 68 -10.10 -3.33 -1.57
CA GLU A 68 -11.24 -2.47 -1.30
C GLU A 68 -12.28 -3.21 -0.42
N GLY A 69 -12.58 -2.69 0.78
CA GLY A 69 -13.73 -3.14 1.60
C GLY A 69 -13.44 -4.01 2.83
N GLU A 70 -12.25 -3.90 3.45
CA GLU A 70 -11.97 -4.50 4.77
C GLU A 70 -12.40 -3.61 5.95
#